data_AF-A0A1F6EG19-F1
#
_entry.id   AF-A0A1F6EG19-F1
#
_cell.length_a   1.000
_cell.length_b   1.000
_cell.length_c   1.000
_cell.angle_alpha   90.00
_cell.angle_beta   90.00
_cell.angle_gamma   90.00
#
_symmetry.space_group_name_H-M   'P 1'
#
loop_
_entity.id
_entity.type
_entity.pdbx_description
1 polymer ?
#
loop_
_entity_poly.entity_id
_entity_poly.type
_entity_poly.pdbx_seq_one_letter_code
_entity_poly.pdbx_strand_id
1 'polypeptide(L)'
;MTRKGFTLIELLVVVAIIGILSVASFATLGGTRGKARDARRISEVKQMQLILTIENTTLVGARAVTKSGGGACSGDTAQCTGPGDIVSFPEFVDPSAPTAVCAAGSAAICKYGIYQLAGGGSPTTADYELCFWLEDPATAGLSGSAGVHKVTSSSGTITAGCS
;
A
#
# COMPACT_ATOMS: atom_id res chain seq x y z
N MET A 1 11.35 -23.21 58.22
CA MET A 1 11.07 -23.17 56.76
C MET A 1 12.37 -22.99 56.01
N THR A 2 12.91 -24.05 55.40
CA THR A 2 14.16 -23.98 54.63
C THR A 2 13.89 -23.34 53.28
N ARG A 3 14.39 -22.10 53.08
CA ARG A 3 14.40 -21.48 51.75
C ARG A 3 15.41 -22.23 50.89
N LYS A 4 14.93 -23.01 49.92
CA LYS A 4 15.79 -23.56 48.86
C LYS A 4 16.14 -22.41 47.93
N GLY A 5 17.42 -22.01 47.91
CA GLY A 5 17.96 -21.07 46.93
C GLY A 5 18.25 -21.78 45.62
N PHE A 6 18.09 -21.06 44.51
CA PHE A 6 18.50 -21.55 43.19
C PHE A 6 20.01 -21.75 43.15
N THR A 7 20.44 -22.81 42.45
CA THR A 7 21.86 -23.06 42.19
C THR A 7 22.36 -22.18 41.05
N LEU A 8 23.64 -21.83 41.07
CA LEU A 8 24.27 -21.05 39.99
C LEU A 8 24.15 -21.74 38.63
N ILE A 9 24.17 -23.08 38.61
CA ILE A 9 24.06 -23.86 37.37
C ILE A 9 22.64 -23.82 36.80
N GLU A 10 21.60 -23.83 37.64
CA GLU A 10 20.21 -23.67 37.20
C GLU A 10 20.00 -22.31 36.55
N LEU A 11 20.55 -21.25 37.14
CA LEU A 11 20.42 -19.92 36.56
C LEU A 11 21.22 -19.80 35.26
N LEU A 12 22.40 -20.42 35.18
CA LEU A 12 23.25 -20.41 33.98
C LEU A 12 22.59 -21.13 32.78
N VAL A 13 21.95 -22.27 33.01
CA VAL A 13 21.26 -23.02 31.95
C VAL A 13 20.07 -22.23 31.39
N VAL A 14 19.34 -21.51 32.24
CA VAL A 14 18.18 -20.71 31.80
C VAL A 14 18.60 -19.58 30.86
N VAL A 15 19.66 -18.83 31.18
CA VAL A 15 20.14 -17.77 30.27
C VAL A 15 20.69 -18.35 28.97
N ALA A 16 21.31 -19.53 29.00
CA ALA A 16 21.78 -20.22 27.80
C ALA A 16 20.62 -20.62 26.87
N ILE A 17 19.53 -21.17 27.42
CA ILE A 17 18.33 -21.54 26.64
C ILE A 17 17.64 -20.31 26.07
N ILE A 18 17.46 -19.24 26.86
CA ILE A 18 16.88 -17.98 26.39
C ILE A 18 17.72 -17.39 25.24
N GLY A 19 19.05 -17.45 25.34
CA GLY A 19 19.96 -17.02 24.29
C GLY A 19 19.73 -17.75 22.96
N ILE A 20 19.66 -19.08 22.99
CA ILE A 20 19.45 -19.91 21.78
C ILE A 20 18.07 -19.63 21.15
N LEU A 21 17.01 -19.57 21.97
CA LEU A 21 15.65 -19.32 21.48
C LEU A 21 15.48 -17.89 20.94
N SER A 22 16.19 -16.92 21.51
CA SER A 22 16.13 -15.53 21.05
C SER A 22 16.69 -15.37 19.63
N VAL A 23 17.82 -16.01 19.30
CA VAL A 23 18.44 -15.89 17.97
C VAL A 23 17.55 -16.51 16.88
N ALA A 24 16.93 -17.66 17.16
CA ALA A 24 16.05 -18.34 16.19
C ALA A 24 14.77 -17.56 15.88
N SER A 25 14.25 -16.79 16.84
CA SER A 25 13.00 -16.02 16.67
C SER A 25 13.19 -14.71 15.90
N PHE A 26 14.37 -14.07 15.96
CA PHE A 26 14.63 -12.86 15.18
C PHE A 26 14.76 -13.13 13.66
N ALA A 27 15.21 -14.32 13.25
CA ALA A 27 15.43 -14.65 11.84
C ALA A 27 14.15 -14.73 10.98
N THR A 28 12.96 -14.88 11.58
CA THR A 28 11.70 -15.10 10.84
C THR A 28 10.82 -13.85 10.69
N LEU A 29 11.16 -12.74 11.36
CA LEU A 29 10.31 -11.52 11.41
C LEU A 29 10.60 -10.49 10.31
N GLY A 30 11.69 -10.65 9.55
CA GLY A 30 12.12 -9.65 8.56
C GLY A 30 11.21 -9.58 7.32
N GLY A 31 10.89 -10.72 6.70
CA GLY A 31 10.16 -10.78 5.42
C GLY A 31 8.62 -10.73 5.54
N THR A 32 8.06 -11.08 6.70
CA THR A 32 6.58 -11.15 6.88
C THR A 32 5.91 -9.79 6.97
N ARG A 33 6.62 -8.78 7.47
CA ARG A 33 6.10 -7.41 7.62
C ARG A 33 5.89 -6.71 6.28
N GLY A 34 6.79 -6.93 5.31
CA GLY A 34 6.65 -6.41 3.94
C GLY A 34 5.40 -6.99 3.26
N LYS A 35 5.25 -8.32 3.29
CA LYS A 35 4.07 -9.02 2.76
C LYS A 35 2.75 -8.55 3.38
N ALA A 36 2.73 -8.27 4.68
CA ALA A 36 1.54 -7.75 5.35
C ALA A 36 1.18 -6.33 4.88
N ARG A 37 2.18 -5.45 4.71
CA ARG A 37 1.96 -4.10 4.15
C ARG A 37 1.48 -4.19 2.70
N ASP A 38 2.10 -5.04 1.91
CA ASP A 38 1.72 -5.26 0.51
C ASP A 38 0.28 -5.78 0.38
N ALA A 39 -0.13 -6.74 1.23
CA ALA A 39 -1.52 -7.21 1.26
C ALA A 39 -2.50 -6.08 1.58
N ARG A 40 -2.15 -5.20 2.52
CA ARG A 40 -2.94 -4.00 2.85
C ARG A 40 -3.02 -3.04 1.66
N ARG A 41 -1.89 -2.73 1.01
CA ARG A 41 -1.85 -1.86 -0.17
C ARG A 41 -2.73 -2.37 -1.30
N ILE A 42 -2.66 -3.67 -1.58
CA ILE A 42 -3.50 -4.30 -2.62
C ILE A 42 -4.98 -4.19 -2.26
N SER A 43 -5.35 -4.39 -1.00
CA SER A 43 -6.73 -4.23 -0.54
C SER A 43 -7.21 -2.79 -0.70
N GLU A 44 -6.43 -1.81 -0.25
CA GLU A 44 -6.78 -0.38 -0.31
C GLU A 44 -6.90 0.10 -1.77
N VAL A 45 -5.99 -0.31 -2.66
CA VAL A 45 -6.07 0.03 -4.10
C VAL A 45 -7.31 -0.56 -4.75
N LYS A 46 -7.69 -1.79 -4.41
CA LYS A 46 -8.94 -2.40 -4.90
C LYS A 46 -10.18 -1.69 -4.36
N GLN A 47 -10.16 -1.22 -3.12
CA GLN A 47 -11.24 -0.43 -2.55
C GLN A 47 -11.36 0.92 -3.26
N MET A 48 -10.24 1.62 -3.52
CA MET A 48 -10.23 2.86 -4.32
C MET A 48 -10.79 2.62 -5.73
N GLN A 49 -10.40 1.51 -6.38
CA GLN A 49 -10.92 1.14 -7.69
C GLN A 49 -12.45 0.92 -7.67
N LEU A 50 -12.94 0.24 -6.64
CA LEU A 50 -14.37 -0.01 -6.44
C LEU A 50 -15.13 1.31 -6.27
N ILE A 51 -14.62 2.23 -5.45
CA ILE A 51 -15.22 3.56 -5.25
C ILE A 51 -15.33 4.31 -6.58
N LEU A 52 -14.24 4.39 -7.34
CA LEU A 52 -14.24 5.05 -8.65
C LEU A 52 -15.22 4.41 -9.64
N THR A 53 -15.35 3.09 -9.59
CA THR A 53 -16.27 2.33 -10.44
C THR A 53 -17.72 2.61 -10.06
N ILE A 54 -18.06 2.57 -8.77
CA ILE A 54 -19.39 2.88 -8.26
C ILE A 54 -19.78 4.30 -8.69
N GLU A 55 -18.90 5.27 -8.45
CA GLU A 55 -19.12 6.68 -8.78
C GLU A 55 -19.32 6.93 -10.28
N ASN A 56 -18.58 6.23 -11.14
CA ASN A 56 -18.80 6.29 -12.58
C ASN A 56 -20.19 5.78 -12.98
N THR A 57 -20.69 4.74 -12.29
CA THR A 57 -22.01 4.15 -12.59
C THR A 57 -23.17 4.93 -12.00
N THR A 58 -23.02 5.56 -10.83
CA THR A 58 -24.11 6.25 -10.12
C THR A 58 -24.39 7.65 -10.68
N LEU A 59 -23.39 8.33 -11.24
CA LEU A 59 -23.49 9.76 -11.57
C LEU A 59 -23.66 10.10 -13.06
N VAL A 60 -24.01 9.12 -13.89
CA VAL A 60 -24.26 9.29 -15.34
C VAL A 60 -23.11 10.04 -16.03
N GLY A 61 -21.92 9.44 -16.05
CA GLY A 61 -20.79 9.88 -16.86
C GLY A 61 -19.48 10.05 -16.11
N ALA A 62 -18.40 10.16 -16.88
CA ALA A 62 -17.05 10.34 -16.35
C ALA A 62 -16.92 11.70 -15.65
N ARG A 63 -16.64 11.69 -14.34
CA ARG A 63 -16.40 12.91 -13.57
C ARG A 63 -14.93 13.05 -13.25
N ALA A 64 -14.42 14.28 -13.33
CA ALA A 64 -13.06 14.58 -12.91
C ALA A 64 -12.90 14.32 -11.41
N VAL A 65 -11.80 13.67 -11.05
CA VAL A 65 -11.34 13.55 -9.66
C VAL A 65 -10.67 14.89 -9.31
N THR A 66 -11.26 15.60 -8.36
CA THR A 66 -10.81 16.95 -7.97
C THR A 66 -10.25 16.97 -6.55
N LYS A 67 -9.44 17.98 -6.26
CA LYS A 67 -8.97 18.26 -4.89
C LYS A 67 -10.05 18.98 -4.06
N SER A 68 -9.85 18.98 -2.75
CA SER A 68 -10.62 19.86 -1.85
C SER A 68 -10.33 21.32 -2.21
N GLY A 69 -11.39 22.09 -2.46
CA GLY A 69 -11.28 23.47 -2.98
C GLY A 69 -11.21 23.59 -4.50
N GLY A 70 -11.31 22.48 -5.25
CA GLY A 70 -11.33 22.46 -6.71
C GLY A 70 -9.95 22.29 -7.34
N GLY A 71 -9.94 22.06 -8.66
CA GLY A 71 -8.72 21.77 -9.43
C GLY A 71 -8.41 20.28 -9.58
N ALA A 72 -7.51 19.98 -10.52
CA ALA A 72 -7.10 18.64 -10.89
C ALA A 72 -6.49 17.87 -9.71
N CYS A 73 -7.00 16.67 -9.41
CA CYS A 73 -6.31 15.76 -8.51
C CYS A 73 -5.45 14.77 -9.31
N SER A 74 -4.25 15.20 -9.68
CA SER A 74 -3.22 14.31 -10.23
C SER A 74 -2.05 14.26 -9.27
N GLY A 75 -1.67 13.07 -8.81
CA GLY A 75 -0.71 12.86 -7.74
C GLY A 75 -1.33 12.20 -6.50
N ASP A 76 -1.05 12.73 -5.31
CA ASP A 76 -1.40 12.12 -4.02
C ASP A 76 -2.91 11.88 -3.89
N THR A 77 -3.33 10.61 -3.81
CA THR A 77 -4.76 10.26 -3.66
C THR A 77 -5.35 10.87 -2.40
N ALA A 78 -4.54 11.08 -1.35
CA ALA A 78 -5.03 11.65 -0.11
C ALA A 78 -5.49 13.12 -0.23
N GLN A 79 -5.16 13.79 -1.35
CA GLN A 79 -5.67 15.13 -1.66
C GLN A 79 -6.95 15.12 -2.50
N CYS A 80 -7.37 13.95 -3.00
CA CYS A 80 -8.52 13.83 -3.86
C CYS A 80 -9.80 13.75 -3.02
N THR A 81 -10.72 14.66 -3.27
CA THR A 81 -12.03 14.71 -2.60
C THR A 81 -13.12 14.97 -3.63
N GLY A 82 -12.98 14.35 -4.81
CA GLY A 82 -13.93 14.46 -5.92
C GLY A 82 -15.38 14.23 -5.46
N PRO A 83 -16.37 14.56 -6.30
CA PRO A 83 -17.76 14.48 -5.84
C PRO A 83 -18.15 13.02 -5.52
N GLY A 84 -19.03 12.83 -4.53
CA GLY A 84 -19.54 11.51 -4.11
C GLY A 84 -18.63 10.77 -3.12
N ASP A 85 -18.58 9.44 -3.22
CA ASP A 85 -17.82 8.53 -2.35
C ASP A 85 -16.30 8.66 -2.50
N ILE A 86 -15.81 9.41 -3.49
CA ILE A 86 -14.37 9.74 -3.67
C ILE A 86 -13.82 10.55 -2.49
N VAL A 87 -14.68 11.20 -1.69
CA VAL A 87 -14.28 11.92 -0.47
C VAL A 87 -13.59 11.00 0.56
N SER A 88 -13.73 9.69 0.46
CA SER A 88 -13.04 8.70 1.31
C SER A 88 -11.56 8.46 0.94
N PHE A 89 -11.08 8.97 -0.19
CA PHE A 89 -9.69 8.77 -0.62
C PHE A 89 -8.60 9.17 0.40
N PRO A 90 -8.76 10.25 1.19
CA PRO A 90 -7.84 10.62 2.26
C PRO A 90 -7.69 9.56 3.37
N GLU A 91 -8.59 8.59 3.48
CA GLU A 91 -8.49 7.49 4.45
C GLU A 91 -7.48 6.42 4.01
N PHE A 92 -7.21 6.30 2.71
CA PHE A 92 -6.24 5.36 2.16
C PHE A 92 -4.85 5.98 2.18
N VAL A 93 -4.05 5.59 3.18
CA VAL A 93 -2.68 6.06 3.37
C VAL A 93 -1.74 4.87 3.40
N ASP A 94 -0.66 4.95 2.61
CA ASP A 94 0.36 3.90 2.59
C ASP A 94 0.87 3.61 4.02
N PRO A 95 0.91 2.34 4.45
CA PRO A 95 1.26 1.97 5.82
C PRO A 95 2.69 2.34 6.23
N SER A 96 3.56 2.69 5.28
CA SER A 96 4.93 3.15 5.54
C SER A 96 5.04 4.67 5.61
N ALA A 97 3.95 5.40 5.39
CA ALA A 97 3.86 6.87 5.44
C ALA A 97 5.02 7.62 4.74
N PRO A 98 5.34 7.30 3.47
CA PRO A 98 6.39 7.98 2.72
C PRO A 98 6.01 9.42 2.34
N THR A 99 6.98 10.22 1.92
CA THR A 99 6.77 11.62 1.49
C THR A 99 6.49 11.75 -0.01
N ALA A 100 7.13 10.91 -0.83
CA ALA A 100 6.97 10.90 -2.28
C ALA A 100 5.68 10.19 -2.70
N VAL A 101 5.05 10.66 -3.79
CA VAL A 101 3.89 10.01 -4.41
C VAL A 101 4.37 9.03 -5.48
N CYS A 102 3.73 7.87 -5.59
CA CYS A 102 4.05 6.90 -6.63
C CYS A 102 3.68 7.46 -8.00
N ALA A 103 4.61 7.37 -8.95
CA ALA A 103 4.49 7.81 -10.33
C ALA A 103 5.39 6.93 -11.22
N ALA A 104 5.37 7.16 -12.54
CA ALA A 104 6.36 6.54 -13.43
C ALA A 104 7.79 6.79 -12.94
N GLY A 105 8.58 5.72 -12.87
CA GLY A 105 9.99 5.80 -12.45
C GLY A 105 10.22 5.97 -10.95
N SER A 106 9.19 5.92 -10.10
CA SER A 106 9.40 5.83 -8.65
C SER A 106 10.34 4.66 -8.31
N ALA A 107 11.38 4.95 -7.53
CA ALA A 107 12.44 4.00 -7.16
C ALA A 107 12.49 3.69 -5.66
N ALA A 108 11.52 4.18 -4.89
CA ALA A 108 11.40 3.96 -3.46
C ALA A 108 9.93 3.90 -3.04
N ILE A 109 9.68 3.43 -1.81
CA ILE A 109 8.34 3.39 -1.20
C ILE A 109 7.71 4.78 -1.28
N CYS A 110 6.45 4.82 -1.73
CA CYS A 110 5.75 6.03 -2.09
C CYS A 110 4.25 5.93 -1.75
N LYS A 111 3.59 7.08 -1.63
CA LYS A 111 2.15 7.19 -1.37
C LYS A 111 1.37 6.76 -2.59
N TYR A 112 0.12 6.38 -2.40
CA TYR A 112 -0.78 6.11 -3.52
C TYR A 112 -0.91 7.36 -4.41
N GLY A 113 -0.72 7.14 -5.71
CA GLY A 113 -0.85 8.16 -6.74
C GLY A 113 -2.04 7.86 -7.64
N ILE A 114 -2.70 8.89 -8.14
CA ILE A 114 -3.70 8.78 -9.20
C ILE A 114 -3.38 9.72 -10.35
N TYR A 115 -3.44 9.19 -11.57
CA TYR A 115 -3.16 9.92 -12.81
C TYR A 115 -4.17 9.54 -13.88
N GLN A 116 -4.33 10.38 -14.90
CA GLN A 116 -5.15 10.03 -16.05
C GLN A 116 -4.39 9.02 -16.93
N LEU A 117 -5.02 7.91 -17.32
CA LEU A 117 -4.35 6.84 -18.08
C LEU A 117 -3.94 7.30 -19.48
N ALA A 118 -4.79 8.09 -20.15
CA ALA A 118 -4.48 8.68 -21.46
C ALA A 118 -3.41 9.80 -21.41
N GLY A 119 -3.01 10.22 -20.21
CA GLY A 119 -2.09 11.34 -19.97
C GLY A 119 -2.70 12.72 -20.21
N GLY A 120 -2.00 13.78 -19.76
CA GLY A 120 -2.27 15.16 -20.15
C GLY A 120 -3.40 15.90 -19.42
N GLY A 121 -4.05 15.32 -18.40
CA GLY A 121 -5.13 15.97 -17.65
C GLY A 121 -5.44 15.36 -16.28
N SER A 122 -6.58 15.76 -15.71
CA SER A 122 -7.08 15.22 -14.44
C SER A 122 -7.62 13.80 -14.65
N PRO A 123 -7.33 12.85 -13.76
CA PRO A 123 -8.01 11.56 -13.78
C PRO A 123 -9.52 11.76 -13.67
N THR A 124 -10.27 10.90 -14.35
CA THR A 124 -11.72 10.84 -14.24
C THR A 124 -12.13 9.48 -13.69
N THR A 125 -13.36 9.35 -13.21
CA THR A 125 -13.92 8.07 -12.76
C THR A 125 -13.95 6.98 -13.85
N ALA A 126 -13.83 7.34 -15.13
CA ALA A 126 -13.74 6.41 -16.26
C ALA A 126 -12.32 6.25 -16.84
N ASP A 127 -11.42 7.20 -16.57
CA ASP A 127 -10.07 7.26 -17.15
C ASP A 127 -9.07 7.62 -16.05
N TYR A 128 -8.49 6.59 -15.43
CA TYR A 128 -7.52 6.72 -14.36
C TYR A 128 -6.54 5.55 -14.33
N GLU A 129 -5.40 5.78 -13.72
CA GLU A 129 -4.51 4.78 -13.16
C GLU A 129 -4.19 5.10 -11.70
N LEU A 130 -4.17 4.05 -10.87
CA LEU A 130 -3.75 4.11 -9.48
C LEU A 130 -2.36 3.48 -9.36
N CYS A 131 -1.42 4.26 -8.87
CA CYS A 131 -0.01 3.90 -8.68
C CYS A 131 0.29 3.62 -7.22
N PHE A 132 0.98 2.53 -6.93
CA PHE A 132 1.37 2.13 -5.57
C PHE A 132 2.66 1.31 -5.57
N TRP A 133 3.30 1.17 -4.41
CA TRP A 133 4.55 0.42 -4.27
C TRP A 133 4.31 -0.98 -3.71
N LEU A 134 5.00 -2.00 -4.24
CA LEU A 134 5.09 -3.33 -3.62
C LEU A 134 6.52 -3.59 -3.18
N GLU A 135 6.70 -4.03 -1.93
CA GLU A 135 8.00 -4.26 -1.32
C GLU A 135 8.57 -5.65 -1.57
N ASP A 136 7.72 -6.66 -1.77
CA ASP A 136 8.15 -8.03 -1.97
C ASP A 136 7.89 -8.48 -3.43
N PRO A 137 8.93 -8.99 -4.13
CA PRO A 137 8.83 -9.46 -5.51
C PRO A 137 7.94 -10.70 -5.71
N ALA A 138 7.51 -11.36 -4.64
CA ALA A 138 6.63 -12.52 -4.66
C ALA A 138 5.19 -12.20 -4.23
N THR A 139 4.87 -10.94 -3.95
CA THR A 139 3.51 -10.54 -3.53
C THR A 139 2.49 -10.84 -4.64
N ALA A 140 1.41 -11.53 -4.28
CA ALA A 140 0.21 -11.77 -5.08
C ALA A 140 0.41 -12.52 -6.42
N GLY A 141 1.49 -13.32 -6.55
CA GLY A 141 1.74 -14.10 -7.76
C GLY A 141 2.06 -13.23 -8.99
N LEU A 142 2.33 -11.94 -8.77
CA LEU A 142 2.78 -11.01 -9.78
C LEU A 142 4.27 -11.29 -10.00
N SER A 143 4.64 -11.76 -11.19
CA SER A 143 6.05 -11.92 -11.57
C SER A 143 6.66 -10.55 -11.82
N GLY A 144 7.14 -9.88 -10.76
CA GLY A 144 7.75 -8.56 -10.83
C GLY A 144 8.63 -8.31 -9.61
N SER A 145 9.75 -7.62 -9.79
CA SER A 145 10.58 -7.17 -8.67
C SER A 145 9.81 -6.19 -7.78
N ALA A 146 10.25 -6.01 -6.51
CA ALA A 146 9.81 -4.89 -5.69
C ALA A 146 9.87 -3.59 -6.50
N GLY A 147 8.83 -2.77 -6.41
CA GLY A 147 8.69 -1.62 -7.30
C GLY A 147 7.29 -1.04 -7.39
N VAL A 148 7.16 -0.03 -8.24
CA VAL A 148 5.86 0.59 -8.53
C VAL A 148 5.00 -0.32 -9.40
N HIS A 149 3.72 -0.38 -9.06
CA HIS A 149 2.69 -1.13 -9.74
C HIS A 149 1.46 -0.24 -9.96
N LYS A 150 0.62 -0.62 -10.92
CA LYS A 150 -0.61 0.08 -11.22
C LYS A 150 -1.82 -0.82 -11.40
N VAL A 151 -2.98 -0.20 -11.20
CA VAL A 151 -4.31 -0.67 -11.63
C VAL A 151 -4.95 0.43 -12.46
N THR A 152 -5.68 0.08 -13.51
CA THR A 152 -6.26 1.06 -14.43
C THR A 152 -7.79 0.96 -14.46
N SER A 153 -8.45 2.00 -14.98
CA SER A 153 -9.90 1.96 -15.21
C SER A 153 -10.34 0.86 -16.21
N SER A 154 -9.43 0.48 -17.13
CA SER A 154 -9.69 -0.54 -18.16
C SER A 154 -9.46 -1.99 -17.68
N SER A 155 -8.71 -2.18 -16.59
CA SER A 155 -8.36 -3.49 -16.07
C SER A 155 -8.17 -3.48 -14.54
N GLY A 156 -8.91 -4.32 -13.82
CA GLY A 156 -8.69 -4.56 -12.36
C GLY A 156 -7.47 -5.44 -12.03
N THR A 157 -6.69 -5.83 -13.04
CA THR A 157 -5.43 -6.56 -12.85
C THR A 157 -4.33 -5.60 -12.44
N ILE A 158 -3.55 -6.00 -11.44
CA ILE A 158 -2.34 -5.27 -11.04
C ILE A 158 -1.24 -5.59 -12.05
N THR A 159 -0.56 -4.56 -12.54
CA THR A 159 0.56 -4.67 -13.48
C THR A 159 1.76 -3.88 -12.96
N ALA A 160 2.97 -4.27 -13.36
CA ALA A 160 4.19 -3.56 -12.97
C ALA A 160 4.32 -2.22 -13.72
N GLY A 161 4.85 -1.19 -13.05
CA GLY A 161 5.06 0.15 -13.59
C GLY A 161 3.89 1.11 -13.38
N CYS A 162 4.13 2.38 -13.72
CA CYS A 162 3.14 3.45 -13.87
C CYS A 162 3.37 4.16 -15.20
N SER A 163 2.31 4.70 -15.83
CA SER A 163 2.45 5.45 -17.09
C SER A 163 3.03 6.84 -16.88
#